data_AF-A0A1W9SJ44-F1
#
_entry.id   AF-A0A1W9SJ44-F1
#
_cell.length_a   1.000
_cell.length_b   1.000
_cell.length_c   1.000
_cell.angle_alpha   90.00
_cell.angle_beta   90.00
_cell.angle_gamma   90.00
#
_symmetry.space_group_name_H-M   'P 1'
#
loop_
_entity.id
_entity.type
_entity.pdbx_description
1 polymer ?
#
loop_
_entity_poly.entity_id
_entity_poly.type
_entity_poly.pdbx_seq_one_letter_code
_entity_poly.pdbx_strand_id
1 'polypeptide(L)' 'MKKTLNFLILLVFALFISVNLQAQTATAPTDGAGTADDPYEISSIENLNWISQNSWTWSKHFIQMQDIDASETS' A
#
# COMPACT_ATOMS: atom_id res chain seq x y z
N MET A 1 -27.98 -32.57 5.59
CA MET A 1 -27.84 -31.79 4.34
C MET A 1 -27.99 -30.29 4.57
N LYS A 2 -29.14 -29.77 5.02
CA LYS A 2 -29.34 -28.32 5.26
C LYS A 2 -28.35 -27.70 6.27
N LYS A 3 -28.06 -28.39 7.38
CA LYS A 3 -27.08 -27.95 8.39
C LYS A 3 -25.65 -27.90 7.86
N THR A 4 -25.26 -28.92 7.10
CA THR A 4 -23.95 -29.02 6.44
C THR A 4 -23.77 -27.95 5.36
N LEU A 5 -24.85 -27.63 4.64
CA LEU A 5 -24.88 -26.57 3.63
C LEU A 5 -24.74 -25.17 4.26
N ASN A 6 -25.47 -24.89 5.33
CA ASN A 6 -25.36 -23.60 6.05
C ASN A 6 -23.96 -23.40 6.65
N PHE A 7 -23.34 -24.47 7.15
CA PHE A 7 -21.97 -24.44 7.63
C PHE A 7 -20.97 -24.11 6.51
N LEU A 8 -21.16 -24.71 5.33
CA LEU A 8 -20.35 -24.42 4.15
C LEU A 8 -20.50 -22.96 3.67
N ILE A 9 -21.72 -22.42 3.70
CA ILE A 9 -21.99 -21.01 3.35
C ILE A 9 -21.28 -20.06 4.32
N LEU A 10 -21.36 -20.31 5.64
CA LEU A 10 -20.63 -19.53 6.65
C LEU A 10 -19.11 -19.60 6.47
N LEU A 11 -18.58 -20.77 6.10
CA LEU A 11 -17.16 -20.96 5.87
C LEU A 11 -16.67 -20.17 4.65
N VAL A 12 -17.43 -20.16 3.55
CA VAL A 12 -17.14 -19.35 2.36
C VAL A 12 -17.21 -17.85 2.70
N PHE A 13 -18.21 -17.42 3.47
CA PHE A 13 -18.35 -16.02 3.87
C PHE A 13 -17.17 -15.55 4.75
N ALA A 14 -16.70 -16.39 5.68
CA ALA A 14 -15.53 -16.10 6.51
C ALA A 14 -14.23 -15.98 5.68
N LEU A 15 -14.07 -16.81 4.65
CA LEU A 15 -12.92 -16.74 3.73
C LEU A 15 -12.94 -15.44 2.89
N PHE A 16 -14.12 -14.96 2.50
CA PHE A 16 -14.27 -13.67 1.78
C PHE A 16 -13.94 -12.44 2.65
N ILE A 17 -14.18 -12.49 3.96
CA ILE A 17 -13.79 -11.40 4.86
C ILE A 17 -12.26 -11.32 5.01
N SER A 18 -11.58 -12.47 4.94
CA SER A 18 -10.14 -12.59 5.17
C SER A 18 -9.27 -12.00 4.05
N VAL A 19 -9.79 -11.93 2.81
CA VAL A 19 -9.07 -11.39 1.64
C VAL A 19 -9.09 -9.86 1.54
N ASN A 20 -9.87 -9.17 2.38
CA ASN A 20 -9.95 -7.70 2.37
C ASN A 20 -8.92 -7.03 3.32
N LEU A 21 -8.11 -7.82 4.05
CA LEU A 21 -7.09 -7.32 4.96
C LEU A 21 -5.70 -7.38 4.29
N GLN A 22 -5.51 -6.69 3.16
CA GLN A 22 -4.14 -6.34 2.75
C GLN A 22 -3.74 -5.07 3.50
N ALA A 23 -2.87 -5.21 4.50
CA ALA A 23 -2.11 -4.06 4.98
C ALA A 23 -1.27 -3.52 3.81
N GLN A 24 -1.38 -2.22 3.52
CA GLN A 24 -0.55 -1.57 2.50
C GLN A 24 0.93 -1.76 2.86
N THR A 25 1.68 -2.45 2.00
CA THR A 25 3.11 -2.70 2.20
C THR A 25 3.93 -1.54 1.64
N ALA A 26 4.84 -1.00 2.44
CA ALA A 26 5.79 0.02 1.99
C ALA A 26 6.62 -0.51 0.81
N THR A 27 6.67 0.27 -0.28
CA THR A 27 7.39 -0.09 -1.50
C THR A 27 8.25 1.09 -1.96
N ALA A 28 9.55 0.85 -2.18
CA ALA A 28 10.45 1.88 -2.66
C ALA A 28 10.04 2.38 -4.05
N PRO A 29 10.27 3.66 -4.38
CA PRO A 29 10.18 4.16 -5.76
C PRO A 29 11.03 3.32 -6.71
N THR A 30 10.50 3.02 -7.89
CA THR A 30 11.23 2.26 -8.93
C THR A 30 12.24 3.13 -9.68
N ASP A 31 11.93 4.43 -9.78
CA ASP A 31 12.66 5.39 -10.60
C ASP A 31 13.22 6.54 -9.74
N GLY A 32 14.35 7.08 -10.22
CA GLY A 32 15.13 8.13 -9.57
C GLY A 32 16.15 7.63 -8.54
N ALA A 33 17.17 8.46 -8.28
CA ALA A 33 18.24 8.20 -7.30
C ALA A 33 18.08 8.99 -5.98
N GLY A 34 17.04 9.82 -5.87
CA GLY A 34 16.80 10.68 -4.71
C GLY A 34 17.77 11.87 -4.60
N THR A 35 18.42 12.23 -5.70
CA THR A 35 19.30 13.42 -5.79
C THR A 35 18.52 14.61 -6.34
N ALA A 36 19.07 15.83 -6.23
CA ALA A 36 18.39 17.02 -6.75
C ALA A 36 18.16 16.96 -8.28
N ASP A 37 19.13 16.41 -9.02
CA ASP A 37 19.07 16.28 -10.48
C ASP A 37 18.31 15.02 -10.94
N ASP A 38 18.07 14.07 -10.03
CA ASP A 38 17.39 12.80 -10.29
C ASP A 38 16.59 12.37 -9.03
N PRO A 39 15.44 13.04 -8.75
CA PRO A 39 14.62 12.80 -7.58
C PRO A 39 13.88 11.47 -7.69
N TYR A 40 13.53 10.85 -6.57
CA TYR A 40 12.67 9.67 -6.58
C TYR A 40 11.26 10.01 -7.09
N GLU A 41 10.73 9.18 -7.99
CA GLU A 41 9.39 9.35 -8.57
C GLU A 41 8.32 8.70 -7.70
N ILE A 42 7.39 9.52 -7.18
CA ILE A 42 6.37 9.10 -6.22
C ILE A 42 5.02 9.05 -6.95
N SER A 43 4.49 7.84 -7.12
CA SER A 43 3.24 7.60 -7.87
C SER A 43 2.15 6.90 -7.06
N SER A 44 2.45 6.40 -5.85
CA SER A 44 1.50 5.65 -5.04
C SER A 44 1.62 5.91 -3.53
N ILE A 45 0.58 5.51 -2.79
CA ILE A 45 0.56 5.59 -1.32
C ILE A 45 1.63 4.67 -0.68
N GLU A 46 1.97 3.56 -1.33
CA GLU A 46 3.02 2.65 -0.91
C GLU A 46 4.42 3.29 -0.96
N ASN A 47 4.66 4.18 -1.92
CA ASN A 47 5.90 4.97 -1.98
C ASN A 47 5.96 5.98 -0.83
N LEU A 48 4.86 6.68 -0.54
CA LEU A 48 4.78 7.59 0.60
C LEU A 48 4.98 6.85 1.94
N ASN A 49 4.40 5.66 2.08
CA ASN A 49 4.61 4.80 3.24
C ASN A 49 6.07 4.33 3.34
N TRP A 50 6.73 4.07 2.22
CA TRP A 50 8.17 3.76 2.24
C TRP A 50 9.01 4.93 2.73
N ILE A 51 8.71 6.16 2.32
CA ILE A 51 9.41 7.36 2.83
C ILE A 51 9.22 7.48 4.35
N SER A 52 8.00 7.31 4.86
CA SER A 52 7.70 7.46 6.28
C SER A 52 8.44 6.43 7.16
N GLN A 53 8.60 5.20 6.68
CA GLN A 53 9.27 4.12 7.41
C GLN A 53 10.81 4.18 7.33
N ASN A 54 11.36 4.86 6.33
CA ASN A 54 12.79 4.89 6.06
C ASN A 54 13.38 6.27 6.33
N SER A 55 13.73 6.57 7.58
CA SER A 55 14.23 7.90 7.98
C SER A 55 15.48 8.37 7.24
N TRP A 56 16.31 7.45 6.73
CA TRP A 56 17.47 7.77 5.90
C TRP A 56 17.09 8.40 4.55
N THR A 57 15.84 8.28 4.12
CA THR A 57 15.30 8.87 2.89
C THR A 57 14.87 10.32 3.08
N TRP A 58 14.70 10.81 4.31
CA TRP A 58 14.09 12.13 4.56
C TRP A 58 14.95 13.31 4.09
N SER A 59 16.23 13.07 3.81
CA SER A 59 17.14 14.06 3.21
C SER A 59 17.22 13.97 1.67
N LYS A 60 16.43 13.09 1.04
CA LYS A 60 16.39 12.88 -0.40
C LYS A 60 15.41 13.84 -1.08
N HIS A 61 15.48 13.87 -2.41
CA HIS A 61 14.60 14.65 -3.26
C HIS A 61 13.53 13.74 -3.88
N PHE A 62 12.32 14.27 -4.00
CA PHE A 62 11.14 13.54 -4.44
C PHE A 62 10.34 14.38 -5.43
N ILE A 63 9.75 13.74 -6.43
CA ILE A 63 8.80 14.36 -7.36
C ILE A 63 7.54 13.51 -7.42
N GLN A 64 6.37 14.14 -7.28
CA GLN A 64 5.08 13.46 -7.37
C GLN A 64 4.63 13.41 -8.84
N MET A 65 4.33 12.22 -9.34
CA MET A 65 4.00 12.01 -10.75
C MET A 65 2.50 12.07 -11.05
N GLN A 66 1.67 11.94 -10.02
CA GLN A 66 0.21 11.96 -10.11
C GLN A 66 -0.42 12.27 -8.75
N ASP A 67 -1.70 12.63 -8.73
CA ASP A 67 -2.46 12.73 -7.50
C ASP A 67 -2.46 11.39 -6.77
N ILE A 68 -2.23 11.44 -5.45
CA ILE A 68 -2.25 10.26 -4.59
C ILE A 68 -3.35 10.46 -3.57
N ASP A 69 -4.35 9.59 -3.62
CA ASP A 69 -5.42 9.56 -2.64
C ASP A 69 -4.94 8.87 -1.35
N ALA A 70 -4.95 9.62 -0.26
CA ALA A 70 -4.55 9.15 1.07
C ALA A 70 -5.71 9.18 2.08
N SER A 71 -6.97 9.28 1.61
CA SER A 71 -8.16 9.35 2.48
C SER A 71 -8.26 8.20 3.48
N GLU A 72 -7.72 7.03 3.13
CA GLU A 72 -7.73 5.82 3.96
C GLU A 72 -6.68 5.85 5.10
N THR A 73 -5.89 6.92 5.23
CA THR A 73 -4.80 7.03 6.22
C THR A 73 -5.08 7.96 7.41
N SER A 74 -6.25 8.60 7.45
CA SER A 74 -6.66 9.58 8.48
C SER A 74 -7.59 9.03 9.55
#